data_AF-A0AAU3AVQ0-F1
#
_entry.id   AF-A0AAU3AVQ0-F1
#
_cell.length_a   1.000
_cell.length_b   1.000
_cell.length_c   1.000
_cell.angle_alpha   90.00
_cell.angle_beta   90.00
_cell.angle_gamma   90.00
#
_symmetry.space_group_name_H-M   'P 1'
#
loop_
_entity.id
_entity.type
_entity.pdbx_description
1 polymer ?
#
loop_
_entity_poly.entity_id
_entity_poly.type
_entity_poly.pdbx_seq_one_letter_code
_entity_poly.pdbx_strand_id
1 'polypeptide(L)'
;MSRRLRMWVLAVGGLGVAALLAAAYLQLPGFGGDVHPYGDRAVKASLARRTSNTIASVNFDQRAFDTLGEETILFAAVLGTVVLLRQTRDERHVRPAPEKVAAPVRRYALIMLPVALLTGLYVIAHGQLSPGGGFQGGVVVATALHLLYIGADYRALERIRPVGLYEVGDAAGEAAYLILGVAGLVGGSAFLANTLLPYGTFNTLASGGTVPLLNAAVGMEVGCAVVVLLARFLDQAVEIEKSTGTGKERAE
;
A
#
# COMPACT_ATOMS: atom_id res chain seq x y z
N MET A 1 27.88 -26.37 -0.97
CA MET A 1 26.93 -27.51 -1.03
C MET A 1 26.83 -28.05 -2.46
N SER A 2 26.83 -29.37 -2.66
CA SER A 2 26.59 -29.96 -3.98
C SER A 2 25.16 -29.69 -4.46
N ARG A 3 24.91 -29.67 -5.79
CA ARG A 3 23.56 -29.52 -6.35
C ARG A 3 22.60 -30.58 -5.80
N ARG A 4 23.08 -31.82 -5.65
CA ARG A 4 22.31 -32.94 -5.08
C ARG A 4 21.89 -32.65 -3.64
N LEU A 5 22.80 -32.15 -2.80
CA LEU A 5 22.49 -31.80 -1.42
C LEU A 5 21.47 -30.65 -1.34
N ARG A 6 21.59 -29.62 -2.19
CA ARG A 6 20.60 -28.54 -2.28
C ARG A 6 19.21 -29.04 -2.66
N MET A 7 19.13 -29.95 -3.64
CA MET A 7 17.85 -30.56 -4.05
C MET A 7 17.26 -31.42 -2.94
N TRP A 8 18.06 -32.17 -2.20
CA TRP A 8 17.59 -32.95 -1.06
C TRP A 8 17.08 -32.07 0.07
N VAL A 9 17.79 -31.00 0.42
CA VAL A 9 17.33 -30.03 1.42
C VAL A 9 16.01 -29.38 1.00
N LEU A 10 15.90 -28.97 -0.26
CA LEU A 10 14.66 -28.40 -0.80
C LEU A 10 13.51 -29.43 -0.76
N ALA A 11 13.75 -30.67 -1.17
CA ALA A 11 12.73 -31.71 -1.21
C ALA A 11 12.24 -32.10 0.19
N VAL A 12 13.17 -32.32 1.13
CA VAL A 12 12.84 -32.65 2.52
C VAL A 12 12.14 -31.48 3.20
N GLY A 13 12.65 -30.25 3.03
CA GLY A 13 12.01 -29.06 3.55
C GLY A 13 10.61 -28.85 2.97
N GLY A 14 10.47 -28.99 1.65
CA GLY A 14 9.19 -28.88 0.95
C GLY A 14 8.18 -29.93 1.39
N LEU A 15 8.60 -31.19 1.53
CA LEU A 15 7.76 -32.27 2.07
C LEU A 15 7.35 -32.01 3.51
N GLY A 16 8.27 -31.50 4.35
CA GLY A 16 7.98 -31.12 5.72
C GLY A 16 6.92 -30.02 5.79
N VAL A 17 7.08 -28.95 5.01
CA VAL A 17 6.08 -27.86 4.91
C VAL A 17 4.74 -28.39 4.40
N ALA A 18 4.74 -29.22 3.35
CA ALA A 18 3.52 -29.80 2.81
C ALA A 18 2.79 -30.68 3.83
N ALA A 19 3.52 -31.50 4.60
CA ALA A 19 2.95 -32.32 5.66
C ALA A 19 2.34 -31.47 6.78
N LEU A 20 3.01 -30.38 7.19
CA LEU A 20 2.49 -29.45 8.18
C LEU A 20 1.23 -28.72 7.69
N LEU A 21 1.21 -28.27 6.43
CA LEU A 21 0.04 -27.63 5.83
C LEU A 21 -1.14 -28.61 5.69
N ALA A 22 -0.87 -29.86 5.30
CA ALA A 22 -1.89 -30.90 5.23
C ALA A 22 -2.45 -31.22 6.63
N ALA A 23 -1.59 -31.36 7.64
CA ALA A 23 -2.00 -31.57 9.01
C ALA A 23 -2.85 -30.41 9.54
N ALA A 24 -2.46 -29.16 9.25
CA ALA A 24 -3.22 -27.97 9.62
C ALA A 24 -4.60 -27.95 8.93
N TYR A 25 -4.66 -28.26 7.64
CA TYR A 25 -5.92 -28.34 6.90
C TYR A 25 -6.88 -29.38 7.49
N LEU A 26 -6.37 -30.56 7.84
CA LEU A 26 -7.17 -31.63 8.47
C LEU A 26 -7.68 -31.27 9.87
N GLN A 27 -7.10 -30.26 10.52
CA GLN A 27 -7.55 -29.75 11.83
C GLN A 27 -8.53 -28.57 11.70
N LEU A 28 -8.79 -28.07 10.49
CA LEU A 28 -9.73 -26.96 10.31
C LEU A 28 -11.16 -27.39 10.64
N PRO A 29 -11.98 -26.50 11.22
CA PRO A 29 -13.40 -26.75 11.38
C PRO A 29 -14.07 -27.01 10.03
N GLY A 30 -15.10 -27.85 10.02
CA GLY A 30 -15.96 -28.00 8.85
C GLY A 30 -16.66 -26.69 8.48
N PHE A 31 -17.03 -26.55 7.21
CA PHE A 31 -17.76 -25.39 6.72
C PHE A 31 -19.21 -25.36 7.25
N GLY A 32 -19.73 -24.16 7.54
CA GLY A 32 -21.14 -23.96 7.89
C GLY A 32 -21.55 -24.25 9.33
N GLY A 33 -20.60 -24.41 10.26
CA GLY A 33 -20.89 -24.51 11.69
C GLY A 33 -21.14 -23.15 12.36
N ASP A 34 -21.83 -23.16 13.50
CA ASP A 34 -22.17 -21.94 14.28
C ASP A 34 -21.00 -21.38 15.10
N VAL A 35 -19.90 -22.14 15.21
CA VAL A 35 -18.75 -21.81 16.05
C VAL A 35 -17.49 -21.95 15.21
N HIS A 36 -16.67 -20.90 15.21
CA HIS A 36 -15.35 -20.92 14.59
C HIS A 36 -14.29 -20.41 15.58
N PRO A 37 -13.28 -21.21 15.95
CA PRO A 37 -12.36 -20.89 17.04
C PRO A 37 -11.62 -19.57 16.85
N TYR A 38 -11.26 -19.21 15.61
CA TYR A 38 -10.58 -17.94 15.32
C TYR A 38 -11.56 -16.79 15.06
N GLY A 39 -12.56 -16.99 14.18
CA GLY A 39 -13.60 -16.01 13.88
C GLY A 39 -14.32 -15.47 15.12
N ASP A 40 -14.78 -16.34 16.02
CA ASP A 40 -15.53 -15.91 17.19
C ASP A 40 -14.68 -15.08 18.15
N ARG A 41 -13.40 -15.45 18.31
CA ARG A 41 -12.44 -14.68 19.11
C ARG A 41 -12.15 -13.32 18.47
N ALA A 42 -12.00 -13.28 17.15
CA ALA A 42 -11.72 -12.05 16.43
C ALA A 42 -12.89 -11.06 16.48
N VAL A 43 -14.12 -11.55 16.27
CA VAL A 43 -15.35 -10.75 16.39
C VAL A 43 -15.52 -10.25 17.82
N LYS A 44 -15.35 -11.12 18.82
CA LYS A 44 -15.47 -10.73 20.24
C LYS A 44 -14.45 -9.65 20.61
N ALA A 45 -13.19 -9.79 20.18
CA ALA A 45 -12.15 -8.79 20.43
C ALA A 45 -12.47 -7.45 19.74
N SER A 46 -12.92 -7.49 18.49
CA SER A 46 -13.33 -6.30 17.73
C SER A 46 -14.42 -5.51 18.45
N LEU A 47 -15.49 -6.18 18.88
CA LEU A 47 -16.61 -5.54 19.58
C LEU A 47 -16.18 -5.00 20.95
N ALA A 48 -15.34 -5.72 21.69
CA ALA A 48 -14.82 -5.27 22.99
C ALA A 48 -13.97 -3.99 22.87
N ARG A 49 -13.24 -3.84 21.76
CA ARG A 49 -12.41 -2.66 21.45
C ARG A 49 -13.14 -1.61 20.60
N ARG A 50 -14.45 -1.79 20.45
CA ARG A 50 -15.40 -0.88 19.80
C ARG A 50 -15.12 -0.63 18.31
N THR A 51 -14.42 -1.53 17.63
CA THR A 51 -14.25 -1.49 16.17
C THR A 51 -15.39 -2.27 15.53
N SER A 52 -16.22 -1.62 14.71
CA SER A 52 -17.37 -2.27 14.06
C SER A 52 -16.97 -3.06 12.82
N ASN A 53 -15.97 -2.59 12.07
CA ASN A 53 -15.32 -3.40 11.03
C ASN A 53 -14.36 -4.42 11.66
N THR A 54 -14.79 -5.68 11.76
CA THR A 54 -13.97 -6.77 12.30
C THR A 54 -12.69 -7.00 11.52
N ILE A 55 -12.70 -6.83 10.20
CA ILE A 55 -11.49 -6.98 9.38
C ILE A 55 -10.47 -5.88 9.71
N ALA A 56 -10.92 -4.64 9.91
CA ALA A 56 -10.03 -3.57 10.38
C ALA A 56 -9.47 -3.84 11.77
N SER A 57 -10.26 -4.40 12.70
CA SER A 57 -9.72 -4.84 14.01
C SER A 57 -8.68 -5.95 13.86
N VAL A 58 -8.91 -6.92 12.96
CA VAL A 58 -7.92 -7.96 12.70
C VAL A 58 -6.64 -7.33 12.18
N ASN A 59 -6.72 -6.48 11.15
CA ASN A 59 -5.54 -5.93 10.49
C ASN A 59 -4.76 -4.94 11.35
N PHE A 60 -5.42 -4.06 12.09
CA PHE A 60 -4.77 -2.93 12.77
C PHE A 60 -4.70 -3.06 14.29
N ASP A 61 -5.25 -4.13 14.87
CA ASP A 61 -5.29 -4.28 16.34
C ASP A 61 -4.92 -5.70 16.80
N GLN A 62 -5.44 -6.76 16.18
CA GLN A 62 -5.12 -8.14 16.55
C GLN A 62 -3.87 -8.67 15.86
N ARG A 63 -3.66 -8.27 14.60
CA ARG A 63 -2.57 -8.67 13.71
C ARG A 63 -1.90 -7.45 13.09
N ALA A 64 -1.80 -6.38 13.86
CA ALA A 64 -1.16 -5.12 13.47
C ALA A 64 0.28 -5.29 12.96
N PHE A 65 0.98 -6.31 13.46
CA PHE A 65 2.34 -6.65 13.02
C PHE A 65 2.38 -7.22 11.60
N ASP A 66 1.35 -7.94 11.17
CA ASP A 66 1.28 -8.48 9.81
C ASP A 66 1.05 -7.34 8.81
N THR A 67 0.17 -6.39 9.15
CA THR A 67 -0.06 -5.19 8.32
C THR A 67 1.18 -4.32 8.22
N LEU A 68 1.96 -4.17 9.30
CA LEU A 68 3.27 -3.50 9.23
C LEU A 68 4.18 -4.21 8.21
N GLY A 69 4.24 -5.55 8.25
CA GLY A 69 5.03 -6.32 7.28
C GLY A 69 4.54 -6.13 5.83
N GLU A 70 3.23 -6.09 5.61
CA GLU A 70 2.63 -5.83 4.29
C GLU A 70 2.96 -4.42 3.77
N GLU A 71 2.87 -3.40 4.62
CA GLU A 71 3.23 -2.00 4.30
C GLU A 71 4.73 -1.89 3.98
N THR A 72 5.60 -2.45 4.83
CA THR A 72 7.05 -2.45 4.59
C THR A 72 7.43 -3.15 3.28
N ILE A 73 6.70 -4.20 2.86
CA ILE A 73 6.94 -4.86 1.56
C ILE A 73 6.65 -3.89 0.41
N LEU A 74 5.54 -3.15 0.47
CA LEU A 74 5.19 -2.16 -0.56
C LEU A 74 6.21 -1.01 -0.57
N PHE A 75 6.51 -0.43 0.58
CA PHE A 75 7.52 0.60 0.74
C PHE A 75 8.88 0.15 0.17
N ALA A 76 9.34 -1.06 0.50
CA ALA A 76 10.59 -1.61 -0.02
C ALA A 76 10.56 -1.81 -1.54
N ALA A 77 9.42 -2.21 -2.11
CA ALA A 77 9.25 -2.36 -3.55
C ALA A 77 9.30 -1.00 -4.28
N VAL A 78 8.68 0.02 -3.71
CA VAL A 78 8.72 1.40 -4.26
C VAL A 78 10.11 1.98 -4.14
N LEU A 79 10.76 1.87 -2.98
CA LEU A 79 12.14 2.30 -2.79
C LEU A 79 13.08 1.59 -3.76
N GLY A 80 12.93 0.28 -3.92
CA GLY A 80 13.67 -0.51 -4.91
C GLY A 80 13.45 0.02 -6.33
N THR A 81 12.22 0.36 -6.70
CA THR A 81 11.89 0.96 -8.00
C THR A 81 12.54 2.32 -8.18
N VAL A 82 12.46 3.21 -7.18
CA VAL A 82 13.11 4.53 -7.21
C VAL A 82 14.62 4.41 -7.37
N VAL A 83 15.25 3.47 -6.67
CA VAL A 83 16.70 3.22 -6.76
C VAL A 83 17.10 2.62 -8.10
N LEU A 84 16.34 1.62 -8.59
CA LEU A 84 16.65 0.91 -9.85
C LEU A 84 16.36 1.74 -11.09
N LEU A 85 15.33 2.58 -11.06
CA LEU A 85 14.92 3.46 -12.16
C LEU A 85 15.57 4.86 -12.05
N ARG A 86 16.54 5.04 -11.14
CA ARG A 86 17.28 6.28 -11.04
C ARG A 86 18.11 6.47 -12.31
N GLN A 87 17.95 7.63 -12.95
CA GLN A 87 18.61 7.95 -14.20
C GLN A 87 20.11 7.65 -14.17
N THR A 88 20.58 6.88 -15.16
CA THR A 88 21.99 6.53 -15.30
C THR A 88 22.73 7.55 -16.17
N ARG A 89 24.07 7.55 -16.15
CA ARG A 89 24.88 8.56 -16.86
C ARG A 89 24.65 8.56 -18.38
N ASP A 90 24.19 7.43 -18.93
CA ASP A 90 24.01 7.22 -20.38
C ASP A 90 22.56 7.44 -20.84
N GLU A 91 21.70 7.94 -19.96
CA GLU A 91 20.29 8.24 -20.22
C GLU A 91 20.07 9.75 -20.32
N ARG A 92 19.32 10.18 -21.35
CA ARG A 92 18.86 11.56 -21.47
C ARG A 92 17.38 11.65 -21.17
N HIS A 93 17.04 12.66 -20.38
CA HIS A 93 15.66 13.05 -20.14
C HIS A 93 15.18 13.92 -21.31
N VAL A 94 14.25 13.39 -22.09
CA VAL A 94 13.63 14.05 -23.23
C VAL A 94 12.21 14.42 -22.81
N ARG A 95 11.87 15.71 -22.88
CA ARG A 95 10.51 16.17 -22.55
C ARG A 95 9.54 15.64 -23.61
N PRO A 96 8.52 14.84 -23.23
CA PRO A 96 7.59 14.28 -24.19
C PRO A 96 6.77 15.39 -24.85
N ALA A 97 6.50 15.22 -26.14
CA ALA A 97 5.60 16.12 -26.85
C ALA A 97 4.17 15.92 -26.34
N PRO A 98 3.38 17.00 -26.12
CA PRO A 98 1.99 16.86 -25.68
C PRO A 98 1.19 16.08 -26.72
N GLU A 99 0.69 14.90 -26.34
CA GLU A 99 -0.20 14.13 -27.21
C GLU A 99 -1.66 14.54 -26.94
N LYS A 100 -2.45 14.65 -28.02
CA LYS A 100 -3.84 15.10 -27.90
C LYS A 100 -4.70 13.97 -27.34
N VAL A 101 -5.10 14.08 -26.08
CA VAL A 101 -6.12 13.20 -25.49
C VAL A 101 -7.50 13.55 -26.04
N ALA A 102 -8.28 12.53 -26.43
CA ALA A 102 -9.65 12.71 -26.91
C ALA A 102 -10.52 13.45 -25.88
N ALA A 103 -11.27 14.46 -26.33
CA ALA A 103 -12.09 15.31 -25.45
C ALA A 103 -13.05 14.54 -24.51
N PRO A 104 -13.69 13.42 -24.93
CA PRO A 104 -14.51 12.62 -24.02
C PRO A 104 -13.71 12.00 -22.86
N VAL A 105 -12.52 11.47 -23.14
CA VAL A 105 -11.62 10.88 -22.13
C VAL A 105 -11.17 11.94 -21.12
N ARG A 106 -10.81 13.12 -21.61
CA ARG A 106 -10.43 14.25 -20.75
C ARG A 106 -11.55 14.71 -19.84
N ARG A 107 -12.77 14.81 -20.36
CA ARG A 107 -13.94 15.18 -19.54
C ARG A 107 -14.22 14.11 -18.47
N TYR A 108 -14.15 12.84 -18.84
CA TYR A 108 -14.35 11.74 -17.90
C TYR A 108 -13.33 11.80 -16.75
N ALA A 109 -12.05 11.93 -17.05
CA ALA A 109 -11.00 12.00 -16.03
C ALA A 109 -11.18 13.20 -15.08
N LEU A 110 -11.51 14.39 -15.61
CA LEU A 110 -11.72 15.59 -14.79
C LEU A 110 -12.95 15.49 -13.88
N ILE A 111 -14.01 14.83 -14.32
CA ILE A 111 -15.22 14.62 -13.50
C ILE A 111 -14.98 13.52 -12.46
N MET A 112 -14.29 12.44 -12.84
CA MET A 112 -14.05 11.30 -11.95
C MET A 112 -12.99 11.59 -10.89
N LEU A 113 -12.03 12.49 -11.15
CA LEU A 113 -11.00 12.83 -10.17
C LEU A 113 -11.55 13.22 -8.79
N PRO A 114 -12.41 14.25 -8.64
CA PRO A 114 -12.91 14.62 -7.32
C PRO A 114 -13.79 13.53 -6.70
N VAL A 115 -14.53 12.76 -7.51
CA VAL A 115 -15.38 11.65 -7.05
C VAL A 115 -14.53 10.53 -6.47
N ALA A 116 -13.51 10.08 -7.22
CA ALA A 116 -12.60 9.03 -6.79
C ALA A 116 -11.78 9.48 -5.57
N LEU A 117 -11.27 10.72 -5.57
CA LEU A 117 -10.50 11.26 -4.45
C LEU A 117 -11.34 11.30 -3.16
N LEU A 118 -12.55 11.84 -3.22
CA LEU A 118 -13.47 11.89 -2.08
C LEU A 118 -13.85 10.48 -1.60
N THR A 119 -14.09 9.56 -2.54
CA THR A 119 -14.41 8.16 -2.22
C THR A 119 -13.26 7.47 -1.52
N GLY A 120 -12.02 7.63 -2.01
CA GLY A 120 -10.84 7.07 -1.38
C GLY A 120 -10.61 7.61 0.03
N LEU A 121 -10.69 8.93 0.21
CA LEU A 121 -10.59 9.57 1.53
C LEU A 121 -11.71 9.13 2.48
N TYR A 122 -12.93 8.96 1.98
CA TYR A 122 -14.06 8.43 2.74
C TYR A 122 -13.79 7.00 3.23
N VAL A 123 -13.31 6.13 2.35
CA VAL A 123 -12.95 4.73 2.67
C VAL A 123 -11.85 4.66 3.73
N ILE A 124 -10.85 5.55 3.66
CA ILE A 124 -9.81 5.65 4.70
C ILE A 124 -10.43 6.12 6.01
N ALA A 125 -11.17 7.24 6.02
CA ALA A 125 -11.72 7.84 7.23
C ALA A 125 -12.71 6.94 7.99
N HIS A 126 -13.39 6.03 7.27
CA HIS A 126 -14.38 5.10 7.81
C HIS A 126 -13.87 3.66 7.91
N GLY A 127 -12.56 3.42 7.84
CA GLY A 127 -11.97 2.07 7.84
C GLY A 127 -12.38 1.21 9.04
N GLN A 128 -12.47 1.82 10.22
CA GLN A 128 -12.94 1.17 11.47
C GLN A 128 -14.45 0.88 11.49
N LEU A 129 -15.23 1.49 10.58
CA LEU A 129 -16.69 1.45 10.56
C LEU A 129 -17.27 0.59 9.44
N SER A 130 -16.66 0.65 8.26
CA SER A 130 -17.21 0.11 7.02
C SER A 130 -16.19 -0.76 6.28
N PRO A 131 -16.63 -1.68 5.40
CA PRO A 131 -15.72 -2.45 4.56
C PRO A 131 -14.78 -1.54 3.75
N GLY A 132 -13.50 -1.90 3.70
CA GLY A 132 -12.45 -1.09 3.10
C GLY A 132 -11.29 -0.90 4.09
N GLY A 133 -10.71 0.29 4.10
CA GLY A 133 -9.58 0.65 4.95
C GLY A 133 -8.53 1.47 4.20
N GLY A 134 -7.37 1.61 4.86
CA GLY A 134 -6.23 2.39 4.39
C GLY A 134 -5.78 1.93 3.01
N PHE A 135 -5.54 0.63 2.85
CA PHE A 135 -5.01 0.08 1.61
C PHE A 135 -5.92 0.35 0.40
N GLN A 136 -7.19 -0.09 0.48
CA GLN A 136 -8.13 0.08 -0.64
C GLN A 136 -8.40 1.57 -0.92
N GLY A 137 -8.56 2.37 0.14
CA GLY A 137 -8.79 3.81 0.00
C GLY A 137 -7.57 4.53 -0.59
N GLY A 138 -6.35 4.16 -0.19
CA GLY A 138 -5.09 4.65 -0.74
C GLY A 138 -4.94 4.35 -2.23
N VAL A 139 -5.24 3.12 -2.66
CA VAL A 139 -5.27 2.75 -4.09
C VAL A 139 -6.27 3.59 -4.87
N VAL A 140 -7.46 3.85 -4.32
CA VAL A 140 -8.47 4.71 -4.95
C VAL A 140 -7.99 6.16 -5.06
N VAL A 141 -7.35 6.70 -4.02
CA VAL A 141 -6.74 8.05 -4.04
C VAL A 141 -5.64 8.13 -5.10
N ALA A 142 -4.74 7.15 -5.15
CA ALA A 142 -3.68 7.09 -6.15
C ALA A 142 -4.25 6.97 -7.57
N THR A 143 -5.31 6.19 -7.75
CA THR A 143 -6.01 6.05 -9.03
C THR A 143 -6.62 7.37 -9.48
N ALA A 144 -7.24 8.13 -8.57
CA ALA A 144 -7.80 9.45 -8.86
C ALA A 144 -6.72 10.38 -9.44
N LEU A 145 -5.53 10.40 -8.85
CA LEU A 145 -4.39 11.20 -9.33
C LEU A 145 -3.85 10.71 -10.68
N HIS A 146 -3.89 9.41 -10.95
CA HIS A 146 -3.48 8.84 -12.24
C HIS A 146 -4.48 9.04 -13.37
N LEU A 147 -5.77 9.24 -13.08
CA LEU A 147 -6.74 9.60 -14.11
C LEU A 147 -6.33 10.88 -14.84
N LEU A 148 -5.64 11.82 -14.18
CA LEU A 148 -5.09 12.99 -14.86
C LEU A 148 -3.91 12.68 -15.76
N TYR A 149 -3.10 11.67 -15.44
CA TYR A 149 -2.05 11.21 -16.36
C TYR A 149 -2.67 10.72 -17.68
N ILE A 150 -3.68 9.84 -17.57
CA ILE A 150 -4.26 9.16 -18.74
C ILE A 150 -5.21 10.09 -19.51
N GLY A 151 -5.98 10.90 -18.78
CA GLY A 151 -7.07 11.69 -19.36
C GLY A 151 -6.73 13.15 -19.61
N ALA A 152 -5.68 13.70 -18.99
CA ALA A 152 -5.28 15.08 -19.21
C ALA A 152 -3.92 15.16 -19.93
N ASP A 153 -3.38 16.38 -19.99
CA ASP A 153 -2.04 16.62 -20.51
C ASP A 153 -1.03 16.22 -19.42
N TYR A 154 0.02 15.51 -19.81
CA TYR A 154 1.15 15.16 -18.95
C TYR A 154 1.71 16.37 -18.19
N ARG A 155 1.73 17.56 -18.82
CA ARG A 155 2.15 18.81 -18.16
C ARG A 155 1.24 19.24 -17.00
N ALA A 156 -0.06 18.94 -17.11
CA ALA A 156 -1.00 19.21 -16.03
C ALA A 156 -0.70 18.30 -14.83
N LEU A 157 -0.25 17.07 -15.09
CA LEU A 157 0.18 16.13 -14.06
C LEU A 157 1.50 16.53 -13.39
N GLU A 158 2.51 16.91 -14.18
CA GLU A 158 3.83 17.34 -13.66
C GLU A 158 3.68 18.51 -12.67
N ARG A 159 2.72 19.41 -12.90
CA ARG A 159 2.43 20.54 -12.01
C ARG A 159 1.78 20.16 -10.67
N ILE A 160 1.02 19.07 -10.63
CA ILE A 160 0.31 18.60 -9.42
C ILE A 160 1.01 17.41 -8.75
N ARG A 161 2.06 16.89 -9.38
CA ARG A 161 2.82 15.72 -8.93
C ARG A 161 4.30 16.06 -8.72
N PRO A 162 4.65 16.88 -7.71
CA PRO A 162 6.03 16.89 -7.24
C PRO A 162 6.30 15.50 -6.62
N VAL A 163 6.89 14.58 -7.40
CA VAL A 163 7.10 13.18 -7.00
C VAL A 163 7.79 13.08 -5.64
N GLY A 164 8.72 13.98 -5.34
CA GLY A 164 9.38 14.05 -4.04
C GLY A 164 8.44 14.27 -2.84
N LEU A 165 7.31 14.96 -3.01
CA LEU A 165 6.31 15.09 -1.93
C LEU A 165 5.63 13.75 -1.63
N TYR A 166 5.37 12.95 -2.66
CA TYR A 166 4.81 11.61 -2.50
C TYR A 166 5.86 10.63 -1.97
N GLU A 167 7.14 10.75 -2.34
CA GLU A 167 8.21 9.96 -1.70
C GLU A 167 8.33 10.27 -0.19
N VAL A 168 8.21 11.54 0.20
CA VAL A 168 8.16 11.93 1.62
C VAL A 168 6.87 11.41 2.28
N GLY A 169 5.75 11.47 1.58
CA GLY A 169 4.46 10.98 2.08
C GLY A 169 4.45 9.47 2.33
N ASP A 170 5.03 8.71 1.40
CA ASP A 170 5.26 7.26 1.47
C ASP A 170 6.07 6.91 2.73
N ALA A 171 7.27 7.51 2.87
CA ALA A 171 8.10 7.31 4.04
C ALA A 171 7.46 7.80 5.36
N ALA A 172 6.65 8.86 5.32
CA ALA A 172 5.96 9.39 6.48
C ALA A 172 4.80 8.49 6.94
N GLY A 173 4.11 7.82 6.02
CA GLY A 173 3.08 6.82 6.36
C GLY A 173 3.68 5.64 7.11
N GLU A 174 4.71 5.03 6.55
CA GLU A 174 5.45 3.91 7.17
C GLU A 174 6.02 4.33 8.54
N ALA A 175 6.65 5.51 8.60
CA ALA A 175 7.18 6.04 9.85
C ALA A 175 6.08 6.29 10.89
N ALA A 176 4.92 6.80 10.49
CA ALA A 176 3.80 7.02 11.40
C ALA A 176 3.29 5.70 12.00
N TYR A 177 3.21 4.62 11.19
CA TYR A 177 2.83 3.30 11.68
C TYR A 177 3.83 2.77 12.72
N LEU A 178 5.14 2.86 12.43
CA LEU A 178 6.20 2.49 13.36
C LEU A 178 6.19 3.33 14.64
N ILE A 179 6.03 4.64 14.52
CA ILE A 179 5.98 5.57 15.66
C ILE A 179 4.81 5.23 16.58
N LEU A 180 3.62 4.93 16.03
CA LEU A 180 2.47 4.50 16.83
C LEU A 180 2.77 3.20 17.58
N GLY A 181 3.46 2.26 16.95
CA GLY A 181 3.89 1.02 17.60
C GLY A 181 4.90 1.26 18.73
N VAL A 182 5.93 2.09 18.49
CA VAL A 182 6.95 2.45 19.48
C VAL A 182 6.35 3.27 20.63
N ALA A 183 5.39 4.16 20.35
CA ALA A 183 4.70 4.92 21.37
C ALA A 183 3.95 4.00 22.36
N GLY A 184 3.44 2.85 21.90
CA GLY A 184 2.91 1.81 22.76
C GLY A 184 3.94 1.27 23.76
N LEU A 185 5.17 0.99 23.30
CA LEU A 185 6.27 0.54 24.15
C LEU A 185 6.69 1.61 25.17
N VAL A 186 6.82 2.86 24.72
CA VAL A 186 7.17 4.00 25.59
C VAL A 186 6.09 4.22 26.66
N GLY A 187 4.82 3.98 26.31
CA GLY A 187 3.69 4.02 27.24
C GLY A 187 3.60 2.82 28.20
N GLY A 188 4.57 1.89 28.18
CA GLY A 188 4.59 0.70 29.04
C GLY A 188 3.68 -0.45 28.56
N SER A 189 3.18 -0.39 27.33
CA SER A 189 2.40 -1.44 26.69
C SER A 189 3.26 -2.27 25.73
N ALA A 190 2.64 -3.24 25.05
CA ALA A 190 3.30 -3.98 23.97
C ALA A 190 3.33 -3.17 22.66
N PHE A 191 4.29 -3.48 21.78
CA PHE A 191 4.39 -2.88 20.45
C PHE A 191 3.09 -3.10 19.66
N LEU A 192 2.55 -2.03 19.08
CA LEU A 192 1.26 -1.99 18.35
C LEU A 192 0.03 -2.47 19.15
N ALA A 193 0.13 -2.55 20.49
CA ALA A 193 -1.04 -2.82 21.30
C ALA A 193 -2.01 -1.63 21.25
N ASN A 194 -3.28 -1.90 20.98
CA ASN A 194 -4.35 -0.92 20.97
C ASN A 194 -4.74 -0.49 22.40
N THR A 195 -3.83 0.18 23.09
CA THR A 195 -4.00 0.63 24.49
C THR A 195 -3.65 2.10 24.67
N LEU A 196 -3.18 2.77 23.62
CA LEU A 196 -2.65 4.13 23.66
C LEU A 196 -3.77 5.17 23.73
N LEU A 197 -4.92 4.87 23.11
CA LEU A 197 -6.08 5.74 23.05
C LEU A 197 -7.33 5.04 23.60
N PRO A 198 -8.28 5.78 24.19
CA PRO A 198 -9.57 5.21 24.56
C PRO A 198 -10.31 4.74 23.30
N TYR A 199 -11.08 3.65 23.43
CA TYR A 199 -11.81 3.05 22.30
C TYR A 199 -12.95 3.91 21.73
N GLY A 200 -13.22 5.10 22.30
CA GLY A 200 -14.28 6.01 21.85
C GLY A 200 -15.69 5.43 21.93
N THR A 201 -16.66 6.02 21.23
CA THR A 201 -18.05 5.54 21.22
C THR A 201 -18.25 4.56 20.08
N PHE A 202 -18.82 3.38 20.36
CA PHE A 202 -19.03 2.35 19.32
C PHE A 202 -19.78 2.91 18.11
N ASN A 203 -19.34 2.50 16.91
CA ASN A 203 -19.92 2.91 15.64
C ASN A 203 -19.85 4.43 15.37
N THR A 204 -18.81 5.10 15.86
CA THR A 204 -18.50 6.51 15.54
C THR A 204 -17.09 6.66 14.98
N LEU A 205 -16.77 7.80 14.37
CA LEU A 205 -15.42 8.06 13.84
C LEU A 205 -14.33 7.99 14.92
N ALA A 206 -14.67 8.29 16.17
CA ALA A 206 -13.74 8.20 17.29
C ALA A 206 -13.56 6.77 17.85
N SER A 207 -14.22 5.76 17.25
CA SER A 207 -14.18 4.39 17.74
C SER A 207 -12.91 3.63 17.36
N GLY A 208 -12.59 2.57 18.09
CA GLY A 208 -11.53 1.62 17.70
C GLY A 208 -10.13 1.95 18.22
N GLY A 209 -9.96 3.00 19.03
CA GLY A 209 -8.68 3.34 19.66
C GLY A 209 -7.63 3.77 18.63
N THR A 210 -6.53 3.02 18.50
CA THR A 210 -5.46 3.31 17.52
C THR A 210 -5.77 2.83 16.10
N VAL A 211 -6.81 2.00 15.90
CA VAL A 211 -7.17 1.43 14.59
C VAL A 211 -7.33 2.51 13.50
N PRO A 212 -8.07 3.62 13.70
CA PRO A 212 -8.21 4.66 12.68
C PRO A 212 -6.88 5.34 12.30
N LEU A 213 -5.95 5.46 13.25
CA LEU A 213 -4.65 6.11 13.03
C LEU A 213 -3.73 5.21 12.20
N LEU A 214 -3.64 3.93 12.56
CA LEU A 214 -2.87 2.94 11.78
C LEU A 214 -3.46 2.79 10.37
N ASN A 215 -4.78 2.77 10.25
CA ASN A 215 -5.48 2.74 8.97
C ASN A 215 -5.20 4.00 8.12
N ALA A 216 -5.13 5.18 8.74
CA ALA A 216 -4.78 6.42 8.04
C ALA A 216 -3.31 6.45 7.61
N ALA A 217 -2.39 5.93 8.43
CA ALA A 217 -0.98 5.79 8.08
C ALA A 217 -0.81 4.92 6.82
N VAL A 218 -1.41 3.72 6.82
CA VAL A 218 -1.43 2.84 5.63
C VAL A 218 -2.10 3.53 4.43
N GLY A 219 -3.20 4.26 4.63
CA GLY A 219 -3.85 4.96 3.52
C GLY A 219 -2.98 6.04 2.89
N MET A 220 -2.17 6.72 3.70
CA MET A 220 -1.19 7.70 3.23
C MET A 220 0.00 7.03 2.53
N GLU A 221 0.59 5.98 3.13
CA GLU A 221 1.67 5.19 2.54
C GLU A 221 1.22 4.63 1.18
N VAL A 222 0.18 3.80 1.13
CA VAL A 222 -0.28 3.13 -0.10
C VAL A 222 -0.64 4.15 -1.18
N GLY A 223 -1.32 5.23 -0.80
CA GLY A 223 -1.69 6.29 -1.72
C GLY A 223 -0.46 6.95 -2.36
N CYS A 224 0.58 7.23 -1.57
CA CYS A 224 1.82 7.83 -2.04
C CYS A 224 2.69 6.83 -2.80
N ALA A 225 2.89 5.63 -2.26
CA ALA A 225 3.63 4.52 -2.84
C ALA A 225 3.17 4.23 -4.28
N VAL A 226 1.86 4.08 -4.49
CA VAL A 226 1.30 3.81 -5.83
C VAL A 226 1.47 5.02 -6.76
N VAL A 227 1.39 6.26 -6.26
CA VAL A 227 1.72 7.47 -7.02
C VAL A 227 3.16 7.47 -7.48
N VAL A 228 4.11 7.20 -6.59
CA VAL A 228 5.54 7.16 -6.90
C VAL A 228 5.84 6.02 -7.88
N LEU A 229 5.35 4.81 -7.61
CA LEU A 229 5.61 3.63 -8.42
C LEU A 229 5.24 3.87 -9.89
N LEU A 230 4.00 4.28 -10.12
CA LEU A 230 3.50 4.54 -11.46
C LEU A 230 4.19 5.74 -12.09
N ALA A 231 4.47 6.83 -11.34
CA ALA A 231 5.26 7.95 -11.86
C ALA A 231 6.61 7.47 -12.39
N ARG A 232 7.38 6.70 -11.61
CA ARG A 232 8.71 6.23 -12.00
C ARG A 232 8.69 5.31 -13.22
N PHE A 233 7.69 4.43 -13.34
CA PHE A 233 7.54 3.61 -14.53
C PHE A 233 7.18 4.43 -15.77
N LEU A 234 6.34 5.46 -15.61
CA LEU A 234 5.92 6.31 -16.72
C LEU A 234 7.06 7.23 -17.18
N ASP A 235 7.80 7.85 -16.26
CA ASP A 235 8.99 8.66 -16.57
C ASP A 235 9.99 7.84 -17.39
N GLN A 236 10.25 6.59 -16.98
CA GLN A 236 11.13 5.68 -17.72
C GLN A 236 10.58 5.28 -19.10
N ALA A 237 9.28 5.05 -19.22
CA ALA A 237 8.67 4.64 -20.48
C ALA A 237 8.57 5.77 -21.51
N VAL A 238 8.44 7.02 -21.05
CA VAL A 238 8.06 8.15 -21.90
C VAL A 238 9.17 9.20 -22.04
N GLU A 239 10.03 9.35 -21.04
CA GLU A 239 10.98 10.47 -20.97
C GLU A 239 12.45 10.07 -21.04
N ILE A 240 12.77 8.78 -20.91
CA ILE A 240 14.15 8.31 -20.84
C ILE A 240 14.54 7.59 -22.12
N GLU A 241 15.39 8.24 -22.91
CA GLU A 241 16.02 7.67 -24.09
C GLU A 241 17.48 7.29 -23.81
N LYS A 242 17.91 6.13 -24.32
CA LYS A 242 19.33 5.75 -24.31
C LYS A 242 20.10 6.65 -25.25
N SER A 243 21.21 7.22 -24.75
CA SER A 243 22.17 7.93 -25.59
C SER A 243 22.74 6.98 -26.65
N THR A 244 22.18 6.98 -27.87
CA THR A 244 22.85 6.37 -29.03
C THR A 244 24.15 7.12 -29.25
N GLY A 245 25.29 6.45 -29.07
CA GLY A 245 26.64 6.99 -29.24
C GLY A 245 27.00 7.34 -30.70
N THR A 246 26.14 8.03 -31.43
CA THR A 246 26.40 8.52 -32.79
C THR A 246 26.85 9.97 -32.74
N GLY A 247 28.06 10.18 -32.23
CA GLY A 247 28.75 11.47 -32.23
C GLY A 247 30.05 11.48 -33.02
N LYS A 248 30.32 10.47 -33.88
CA LYS A 248 31.64 10.33 -34.52
C LYS A 248 31.71 10.05 -36.03
N GLU A 249 30.61 10.03 -36.79
CA GLU A 249 30.68 9.67 -38.24
C GLU A 249 30.07 10.71 -39.20
N ARG A 250 30.16 12.00 -38.88
CA ARG A 250 29.91 13.06 -39.89
C ARG A 250 30.99 14.14 -39.83
N ALA A 251 32.22 13.76 -40.13
CA ALA A 251 33.30 14.66 -40.49
C ALA A 251 34.40 13.87 -41.21
N GLU A 252 34.10 13.35 -42.40
CA GLU A 252 35.08 13.14 -43.48
C GLU A 252 34.42 13.58 -44.80
#